data_AF-A0A2M8T294-F1
#
_entry.id   AF-A0A2M8T294-F1
#
_cell.length_a   1.000
_cell.length_b   1.000
_cell.length_c   1.000
_cell.angle_alpha   90.00
_cell.angle_beta   90.00
_cell.angle_gamma   90.00
#
_symmetry.space_group_name_H-M   'P 1'
#
loop_
_entity.id
_entity.type
_entity.pdbx_description
1 polymer ?
#
loop_
_entity_poly.entity_id
_entity_poly.type
_entity_poly.pdbx_seq_one_letter_code
_entity_poly.pdbx_strand_id
1 'polypeptide(L)'
;MYPKAYIDYLVEFHASRDYFECHEILEEYWKEDPPNQRKMYWVGFIQLAVALYHHRRKNTAGAKRLMANSIRILQAEKQAVECLGLDHSRLLELMQSVYEQIETGFSYKSIMLPIKDEKLEEACRVECKKKEYTWGQPSTLTDTFLIDKHRLRDRTDVILEREKEIERRKKSRG
;
A
#
# COMPACT_ATOMS: atom_id res chain seq x y z
N MET A 1 -14.44 15.48 0.85
CA MET A 1 -14.00 14.78 2.07
C MET A 1 -13.40 13.46 1.64
N TYR A 2 -12.23 13.08 2.15
CA TYR A 2 -11.53 11.87 1.73
C TYR A 2 -12.09 10.61 2.43
N PRO A 3 -12.06 9.43 1.78
CA PRO A 3 -12.45 8.18 2.43
C PRO A 3 -11.59 7.91 3.67
N LYS A 4 -12.21 7.39 4.75
CA LYS A 4 -11.50 7.06 5.99
C LYS A 4 -10.38 6.05 5.75
N ALA A 5 -10.65 5.01 4.96
CA ALA A 5 -9.66 4.00 4.59
C ALA A 5 -8.43 4.60 3.88
N TYR A 6 -8.62 5.65 3.08
CA TYR A 6 -7.50 6.33 2.44
C TYR A 6 -6.66 7.14 3.43
N ILE A 7 -7.29 7.83 4.38
CA ILE A 7 -6.58 8.53 5.46
C ILE A 7 -5.80 7.52 6.31
N ASP A 8 -6.41 6.40 6.68
CA ASP A 8 -5.76 5.35 7.46
C ASP A 8 -4.58 4.72 6.71
N TYR A 9 -4.74 4.45 5.41
CA TYR A 9 -3.63 4.03 4.55
C TYR A 9 -2.46 5.01 4.63
N LEU A 10 -2.71 6.32 4.50
CA LEU A 10 -1.64 7.33 4.55
C LEU A 10 -0.99 7.40 5.94
N VAL A 11 -1.78 7.28 7.01
CA VAL A 11 -1.28 7.22 8.40
C VAL A 11 -0.36 6.03 8.60
N GLU A 12 -0.76 4.83 8.20
CA GLU A 12 0.10 3.66 8.30
C GLU A 12 1.33 3.79 7.37
N PHE A 13 1.17 4.39 6.18
CA PHE A 13 2.25 4.55 5.22
C PHE A 13 3.31 5.57 5.67
N HIS A 14 2.90 6.69 6.28
CA HIS A 14 3.76 7.82 6.65
C HIS A 14 4.24 7.80 8.09
N ALA A 15 3.51 7.17 9.02
CA ALA A 15 3.85 7.17 10.43
C ALA A 15 4.39 5.82 10.90
N SER A 16 3.57 4.76 10.91
CA SER A 16 4.00 3.43 11.39
C SER A 16 4.92 2.71 10.40
N ARG A 17 4.83 3.07 9.11
CA ARG A 17 5.49 2.39 7.99
C ARG A 17 5.06 0.92 7.89
N ASP A 18 3.85 0.59 8.34
CA ASP A 18 3.26 -0.73 8.22
C ASP A 18 2.60 -0.87 6.85
N TYR A 19 3.42 -1.22 5.86
CA TYR A 19 2.97 -1.43 4.49
C TYR A 19 2.09 -2.66 4.31
N PHE A 20 2.12 -3.60 5.25
CA PHE A 20 1.21 -4.72 5.23
C PHE A 20 -0.19 -4.26 5.66
N GLU A 21 -0.29 -3.49 6.75
CA GLU A 21 -1.55 -2.87 7.16
C GLU A 21 -2.13 -1.96 6.07
N CYS A 22 -1.28 -1.20 5.38
CA CYS A 22 -1.67 -0.41 4.21
C CYS A 22 -2.37 -1.26 3.13
N HIS A 23 -1.84 -2.45 2.84
CA HIS A 23 -2.44 -3.39 1.90
C HIS A 23 -3.83 -3.83 2.38
N GLU A 24 -3.94 -4.27 3.63
CA GLU A 24 -5.19 -4.79 4.18
C GLU A 24 -6.31 -3.72 4.15
N ILE A 25 -6.00 -2.51 4.63
CA ILE A 25 -6.96 -1.39 4.69
C ILE A 25 -7.53 -1.07 3.31
N LEU A 26 -6.65 -0.91 2.30
CA LEU A 26 -7.12 -0.54 0.96
C LEU A 26 -7.71 -1.73 0.20
N GLU A 27 -7.27 -2.96 0.46
CA GLU A 27 -7.86 -4.14 -0.18
C GLU A 27 -9.29 -4.35 0.30
N GLU A 28 -9.55 -4.21 1.61
CA GLU A 28 -10.90 -4.25 2.18
C GLU A 28 -11.79 -3.17 1.55
N TYR A 29 -11.32 -1.92 1.55
CA TYR A 29 -12.05 -0.80 0.94
C TYR A 29 -12.29 -0.99 -0.57
N TRP A 30 -11.31 -1.52 -1.30
CA TRP A 30 -11.44 -1.82 -2.73
C TRP A 30 -12.46 -2.93 -2.99
N LYS A 31 -12.62 -3.88 -2.08
CA LYS A 31 -13.57 -5.01 -2.19
C LYS A 31 -15.02 -4.59 -1.94
N GLU A 32 -15.27 -3.46 -1.26
CA GLU A 32 -16.62 -2.91 -1.04
C GLU A 32 -17.32 -2.56 -2.36
N ASP A 33 -16.58 -2.10 -3.36
CA ASP A 33 -17.13 -1.86 -4.69
C ASP A 33 -17.44 -3.20 -5.41
N PRO A 34 -18.58 -3.29 -6.13
CA PRO A 34 -18.89 -4.42 -6.99
C PRO A 34 -17.74 -4.71 -7.98
N PRO A 35 -17.47 -5.98 -8.35
CA PRO A 35 -16.30 -6.34 -9.17
C PRO A 35 -16.13 -5.53 -10.48
N ASN A 36 -17.22 -5.13 -11.11
CA ASN A 36 -17.23 -4.32 -12.35
C ASN A 36 -17.10 -2.81 -12.13
N GLN A 37 -17.08 -2.33 -10.89
CA GLN A 37 -16.99 -0.91 -10.51
C GLN A 37 -15.72 -0.60 -9.72
N ARG A 38 -14.92 -1.63 -9.42
CA ARG A 38 -13.67 -1.53 -8.67
C ARG A 38 -12.68 -0.60 -9.36
N LYS A 39 -12.30 0.46 -8.64
CA LYS A 39 -11.35 1.46 -9.13
C LYS A 39 -9.92 0.93 -9.16
N MET A 40 -9.25 1.08 -10.30
CA MET A 40 -7.88 0.57 -10.50
C MET A 40 -6.84 1.33 -9.71
N TYR A 41 -7.02 2.63 -9.46
CA TYR A 41 -6.07 3.41 -8.67
C TYR A 41 -5.87 2.86 -7.25
N TRP A 42 -6.88 2.23 -6.64
CA TRP A 42 -6.70 1.52 -5.37
C TRP A 42 -5.72 0.36 -5.48
N VAL A 43 -5.81 -0.43 -6.56
CA VAL A 43 -4.83 -1.48 -6.86
C VAL A 43 -3.43 -0.89 -7.02
N GLY A 44 -3.32 0.29 -7.63
CA GLY A 44 -2.06 1.03 -7.74
C GLY A 44 -1.44 1.33 -6.37
N PHE A 45 -2.20 1.93 -5.44
CA PHE A 45 -1.73 2.25 -4.09
C PHE A 45 -1.45 1.01 -3.23
N ILE A 46 -2.27 -0.03 -3.37
CA ILE A 46 -2.04 -1.33 -2.72
C ILE A 46 -0.68 -1.89 -3.17
N GLN A 47 -0.44 -1.95 -4.48
CA GLN A 47 0.81 -2.49 -5.00
C GLN A 47 2.04 -1.63 -4.66
N LEU A 48 1.88 -0.31 -4.53
CA LEU A 48 2.93 0.57 -4.04
C LEU A 48 3.37 0.16 -2.62
N ALA A 49 2.42 -0.03 -1.70
CA ALA A 49 2.72 -0.46 -0.35
C ALA A 49 3.40 -1.85 -0.34
N VAL A 50 2.84 -2.82 -1.06
CA VAL A 50 3.41 -4.18 -1.11
C VAL A 50 4.80 -4.20 -1.76
N ALA A 51 5.06 -3.35 -2.76
CA ALA A 51 6.39 -3.21 -3.34
C ALA A 51 7.43 -2.73 -2.32
N LEU A 52 7.09 -1.73 -1.50
CA LEU A 52 7.97 -1.23 -0.44
C LEU A 52 8.18 -2.26 0.67
N TYR A 53 7.16 -3.05 0.99
CA TYR A 53 7.28 -4.19 1.91
C TYR A 53 8.29 -5.22 1.38
N HIS A 54 8.21 -5.60 0.11
CA HIS A 54 9.17 -6.51 -0.51
C HIS A 54 10.58 -5.92 -0.55
N HIS A 55 10.72 -4.63 -0.86
CA HIS A 55 12.01 -3.94 -0.87
C HIS A 55 12.66 -3.95 0.50
N ARG A 56 11.90 -3.65 1.57
CA ARG A 56 12.36 -3.73 2.96
C ARG A 56 12.87 -5.13 3.31
N ARG A 57 12.23 -6.18 2.80
CA ARG A 57 12.62 -7.59 3.02
C ARG A 57 13.69 -8.10 2.05
N LYS A 58 14.33 -7.22 1.27
CA LYS A 58 15.33 -7.56 0.25
C LYS A 58 14.81 -8.55 -0.82
N ASN A 59 13.49 -8.62 -1.01
CA ASN A 59 12.89 -9.34 -2.12
C ASN A 59 12.79 -8.42 -3.34
N THR A 60 13.92 -8.21 -3.99
CA THR A 60 14.07 -7.28 -5.12
C THR A 60 13.16 -7.65 -6.29
N ALA A 61 13.07 -8.93 -6.65
CA ALA A 61 12.25 -9.38 -7.78
C ALA A 61 10.76 -9.06 -7.57
N GLY A 62 10.23 -9.33 -6.37
CA GLY A 62 8.86 -9.00 -6.02
C GLY A 62 8.61 -7.48 -6.01
N ALA A 63 9.54 -6.73 -5.41
CA ALA A 63 9.47 -5.27 -5.33
C ALA A 63 9.43 -4.60 -6.71
N LYS A 64 10.35 -4.97 -7.61
CA LYS A 64 10.40 -4.42 -8.99
C LYS A 64 9.09 -4.65 -9.73
N ARG A 65 8.60 -5.89 -9.73
CA ARG A 65 7.39 -6.26 -10.47
C ARG A 65 6.17 -5.45 -10.02
N LEU A 66 5.99 -5.33 -8.71
CA LEU A 66 4.85 -4.60 -8.14
C LEU A 66 4.99 -3.09 -8.29
N MET A 67 6.19 -2.53 -8.10
CA MET A 67 6.44 -1.11 -8.30
C MET A 67 6.18 -0.71 -9.76
N ALA A 68 6.68 -1.47 -10.74
CA ALA A 68 6.43 -1.21 -12.15
C ALA A 68 4.94 -1.22 -12.51
N ASN A 69 4.18 -2.21 -11.99
CA ASN A 69 2.75 -2.27 -12.27
C ASN A 69 1.97 -1.16 -11.54
N SER A 70 2.38 -0.79 -10.33
CA SER A 70 1.83 0.35 -9.60
C SER A 70 2.05 1.66 -10.37
N ILE A 71 3.26 1.91 -10.87
CA ILE A 71 3.58 3.08 -11.71
C ILE A 71 2.66 3.10 -12.94
N ARG A 72 2.56 1.99 -13.67
CA ARG A 72 1.70 1.88 -14.86
C ARG A 72 0.23 2.25 -14.56
N ILE A 73 -0.29 1.76 -13.44
CA ILE A 73 -1.68 2.04 -13.02
C ILE A 73 -1.84 3.52 -12.65
N LEU A 74 -1.01 4.03 -11.75
CA LEU A 74 -1.14 5.40 -11.23
C LEU A 74 -0.79 6.47 -12.29
N GLN A 75 0.03 6.11 -13.28
CA GLN A 75 0.26 6.93 -14.46
C GLN A 75 -1.02 7.08 -15.32
N ALA A 76 -1.75 5.99 -15.54
CA ALA A 76 -3.00 6.01 -16.30
C ALA A 76 -4.15 6.70 -15.53
N GLU A 77 -4.12 6.65 -14.20
CA GLU A 77 -5.16 7.16 -13.29
C GLU A 77 -4.89 8.60 -12.80
N LYS A 78 -4.31 9.46 -13.64
CA LYS A 78 -3.87 10.82 -13.25
C LYS A 78 -4.94 11.62 -12.50
N GLN A 79 -6.14 11.72 -13.06
CA GLN A 79 -7.23 12.51 -12.47
C GLN A 79 -7.63 11.98 -11.10
N ALA A 80 -7.64 10.65 -10.91
CA ALA A 80 -7.96 10.05 -9.63
C ALA A 80 -6.90 10.38 -8.57
N VAL A 81 -5.61 10.31 -8.93
CA VAL A 81 -4.49 10.67 -8.04
C VAL A 81 -4.58 12.13 -7.60
N GLU A 82 -4.86 13.05 -8.53
CA GLU A 82 -5.02 14.48 -8.21
C GLU A 82 -6.27 14.74 -7.35
N CYS A 83 -7.40 14.08 -7.64
CA CYS A 83 -8.61 14.14 -6.82
C CYS A 83 -8.40 13.58 -5.41
N LEU A 84 -7.46 12.63 -5.25
CA LEU A 84 -7.02 12.13 -3.95
C LEU A 84 -6.05 13.07 -3.24
N GLY A 85 -5.79 14.28 -3.76
CA GLY A 85 -4.99 15.30 -3.08
C GLY A 85 -3.47 15.09 -3.19
N LEU A 86 -3.01 14.21 -4.09
CA LEU A 86 -1.58 14.00 -4.33
C LEU A 86 -1.09 14.80 -5.55
N ASP A 87 0.18 15.19 -5.52
CA ASP A 87 0.88 15.71 -6.70
C ASP A 87 1.27 14.54 -7.61
N HIS A 88 0.54 14.38 -8.71
CA HIS A 88 0.73 13.27 -9.66
C HIS A 88 2.14 13.21 -10.25
N SER A 89 2.69 14.34 -10.68
CA SER A 89 4.01 14.39 -11.31
C SER A 89 5.10 14.01 -10.31
N ARG A 90 5.08 14.61 -9.11
CA ARG A 90 6.03 14.27 -8.05
C ARG A 90 5.89 12.84 -7.58
N LEU A 91 4.68 12.29 -7.59
CA LEU A 91 4.43 10.90 -7.20
C LEU A 91 5.12 9.93 -8.17
N LEU A 92 4.96 10.15 -9.47
CA LEU A 92 5.59 9.30 -10.48
C LEU A 92 7.12 9.42 -10.45
N GLU A 93 7.66 10.63 -10.32
CA GLU A 93 9.11 10.85 -10.17
C GLU A 93 9.67 10.11 -8.95
N LEU A 94 8.98 10.21 -7.81
CA LEU A 94 9.35 9.50 -6.59
C LEU A 94 9.32 7.99 -6.79
N MET A 95 8.25 7.45 -7.37
CA MET A 95 8.10 6.00 -7.59
C MET A 95 9.15 5.47 -8.56
N GLN A 96 9.48 6.23 -9.61
CA GLN A 96 10.52 5.87 -10.58
C GLN A 96 11.92 5.87 -9.93
N SER A 97 12.22 6.87 -9.09
CA SER A 97 13.46 6.90 -8.31
C SER A 97 13.58 5.69 -7.38
N VAL A 98 12.48 5.30 -6.72
CA VAL A 98 12.47 4.10 -5.86
C VAL A 98 12.65 2.82 -6.68
N TYR A 99 12.03 2.74 -7.87
CA TYR A 99 12.22 1.61 -8.77
C TYR A 99 13.70 1.42 -9.15
N GLU A 100 14.38 2.51 -9.52
CA GLU A 100 15.82 2.50 -9.85
C GLU A 100 16.67 2.10 -8.64
N GLN A 101 16.35 2.57 -7.44
CA GLN A 101 17.02 2.16 -6.20
C GLN A 101 16.86 0.65 -5.93
N ILE A 102 15.66 0.10 -6.16
CA ILE A 102 15.43 -1.35 -6.04
C ILE A 102 16.30 -2.10 -7.06
N GLU A 103 16.34 -1.63 -8.31
CA GLU A 103 17.09 -2.26 -9.39
C GLU A 103 18.61 -2.26 -9.14
N THR A 104 19.13 -1.15 -8.63
CA THR A 104 20.56 -0.97 -8.32
C THR A 104 20.96 -1.58 -6.96
N GLY A 105 20.02 -2.17 -6.23
CA GLY A 105 20.29 -2.88 -4.97
C GLY A 105 20.47 -1.98 -3.76
N PHE A 106 20.02 -0.71 -3.83
CA PHE A 106 20.01 0.16 -2.66
C PHE A 106 19.09 -0.39 -1.58
N SER A 107 19.50 -0.19 -0.33
CA SER A 107 18.68 -0.54 0.83
C SER A 107 17.44 0.35 0.90
N TYR A 108 16.33 -0.25 1.36
CA TYR A 108 15.07 0.46 1.55
C TYR A 108 15.24 1.70 2.42
N LYS A 109 14.56 2.79 2.02
CA LYS A 109 14.38 4.02 2.79
C LYS A 109 12.90 4.37 2.82
N SER A 110 12.45 4.94 3.94
CA SER A 110 11.09 5.43 4.05
C SER A 110 10.87 6.61 3.12
N ILE A 111 9.75 6.59 2.39
CA ILE A 111 9.34 7.65 1.47
C ILE A 111 8.06 8.32 1.97
N MET A 112 7.87 9.58 1.60
CA MET A 112 6.62 10.30 1.83
C MET A 112 5.94 10.49 0.48
N LEU A 113 4.64 10.23 0.42
CA LEU A 113 3.85 10.51 -0.78
C LEU A 113 3.64 12.02 -0.84
N PRO A 114 3.75 12.63 -2.04
CA PRO A 114 3.68 14.07 -2.17
C PRO A 114 2.22 14.54 -2.06
N ILE A 115 1.75 14.75 -0.83
CA ILE A 115 0.45 15.34 -0.56
C ILE A 115 0.48 16.82 -0.97
N LYS A 116 -0.48 17.22 -1.80
CA LYS A 116 -0.65 18.59 -2.29
C LYS A 116 -1.79 19.31 -1.57
N ASP A 117 -2.84 18.59 -1.18
CA ASP A 117 -3.96 19.17 -0.42
C ASP A 117 -3.66 19.21 1.07
N GLU A 118 -3.54 20.42 1.62
CA GLU A 118 -3.29 20.66 3.05
C GLU A 118 -4.38 20.05 3.95
N LYS A 119 -5.64 19.97 3.49
CA LYS A 119 -6.73 19.38 4.26
C LYS A 119 -6.55 17.88 4.43
N LEU A 120 -5.97 17.21 3.42
CA LEU A 120 -5.65 15.79 3.51
C LEU A 120 -4.55 15.57 4.55
N GLU A 121 -3.48 16.36 4.48
CA GLU A 121 -2.37 16.24 5.41
C GLU A 121 -2.81 16.52 6.86
N GLU A 122 -3.64 17.54 7.08
CA GLU A 122 -4.20 17.83 8.41
C GLU A 122 -5.06 16.68 8.91
N ALA A 123 -5.92 16.09 8.06
CA ALA A 123 -6.72 14.93 8.43
C ALA A 123 -5.84 13.73 8.86
N CYS A 124 -4.75 13.48 8.14
CA CYS A 124 -3.78 12.45 8.51
C CYS A 124 -3.06 12.77 9.83
N ARG A 125 -2.68 14.02 10.07
CA ARG A 125 -2.03 14.44 11.33
C ARG A 125 -2.95 14.28 12.53
N VAL A 126 -4.23 14.64 12.39
CA VAL A 126 -5.25 14.44 13.42
C VAL A 126 -5.42 12.96 13.72
N GLU A 127 -5.53 12.13 12.69
CA GLU A 127 -5.71 10.69 12.87
C GLU A 127 -4.47 10.00 13.44
N CYS A 128 -3.27 10.44 13.07
CA CYS A 128 -2.02 10.01 13.70
C CYS A 128 -1.99 10.28 15.20
N LYS A 129 -2.40 11.49 15.64
CA LYS A 129 -2.46 11.84 17.07
C LYS A 129 -3.39 10.92 17.85
N LYS A 130 -4.54 10.56 17.27
CA LYS A 130 -5.48 9.61 17.92
C LYS A 130 -4.89 8.20 18.09
N LYS A 131 -4.06 7.77 17.14
CA LYS A 131 -3.34 6.48 17.17
C LYS A 131 -2.02 6.54 17.95
N GLU A 132 -1.70 7.68 18.58
CA GLU A 132 -0.43 7.93 19.27
C GLU A 132 0.81 7.74 18.36
N TYR A 133 0.63 7.92 17.06
CA TYR A 133 1.71 7.87 16.08
C TYR A 133 2.30 9.25 15.84
N THR A 134 3.58 9.29 15.48
CA THR A 134 4.24 10.53 15.02
C THR A 134 4.31 10.55 13.51
N TRP A 135 3.68 11.54 12.89
CA TRP A 135 3.64 11.72 11.44
C TRP A 135 5.04 11.88 10.85
N GLY A 136 5.33 11.15 9.78
CA GLY A 136 6.60 11.25 9.05
C GLY A 136 7.77 10.53 9.71
N GLN A 137 7.57 9.81 10.83
CA GLN A 137 8.64 9.04 11.45
C GLN A 137 9.29 8.07 10.45
N PRO A 138 10.62 8.04 10.35
CA PRO A 138 11.30 7.05 9.53
C PRO A 138 11.14 5.66 10.14
N SER A 139 11.15 4.63 9.30
CA SER A 139 11.14 3.24 9.77
C SER A 139 12.46 2.91 10.46
N THR A 140 12.39 2.41 11.69
CA THR A 140 13.52 1.74 12.33
C THR A 140 13.66 0.36 11.67
N LEU A 141 14.69 0.19 10.81
CA LEU A 141 14.95 -1.06 10.06
C LEU A 141 15.12 -2.31 10.93
N THR A 142 15.22 -2.15 12.26
CA THR A 142 15.36 -3.19 13.28
C THR A 142 14.04 -3.65 13.88
N ASP A 143 12.91 -3.05 13.50
CA ASP A 143 11.61 -3.45 14.04
C ASP A 143 11.13 -4.75 13.39
N THR A 144 11.57 -5.87 13.95
CA THR A 144 11.18 -7.23 13.54
C THR A 144 9.67 -7.43 13.59
N PHE A 145 8.94 -6.66 14.41
CA PHE A 145 7.49 -6.73 14.49
C PHE A 145 6.83 -6.27 13.18
N LEU A 146 7.28 -5.17 12.58
CA LEU A 146 6.80 -4.70 11.27
C LEU A 146 7.16 -5.65 10.11
N ILE A 147 8.21 -6.45 10.27
CA ILE A 147 8.67 -7.40 9.26
C ILE A 147 7.90 -8.73 9.35
N ASP A 148 7.64 -9.22 10.57
CA ASP A 148 7.03 -10.51 10.87
C ASP A 148 5.54 -10.45 11.26
N LYS A 149 4.89 -9.27 11.35
CA LYS A 149 3.44 -9.14 11.68
C LYS A 149 2.55 -10.08 10.87
N HIS A 150 2.80 -10.23 9.56
CA HIS A 150 2.07 -11.15 8.69
C HIS A 150 2.25 -12.64 9.05
N ARG A 151 3.37 -13.03 9.68
CA ARG A 151 3.57 -14.40 10.21
C ARG A 151 2.89 -14.60 11.56
N LEU A 152 2.76 -13.54 12.35
CA LEU A 152 2.19 -13.57 13.71
C LEU A 152 0.67 -13.36 13.74
N ARG A 153 0.07 -12.89 12.64
CA ARG A 153 -1.40 -12.79 12.51
C ARG A 153 -2.00 -14.18 12.37
N ASP A 154 -3.12 -14.41 13.04
CA ASP A 154 -3.94 -15.59 12.80
C ASP A 154 -4.43 -15.55 11.34
N ARG A 155 -4.09 -16.58 10.56
CA ARG A 155 -4.39 -16.68 9.12
C ARG A 155 -5.52 -17.68 8.85
N THR A 156 -6.29 -18.04 9.87
CA THR A 156 -7.39 -19.01 9.76
C THR A 156 -8.34 -18.65 8.62
N ASP A 157 -8.71 -17.38 8.48
CA ASP A 157 -9.64 -16.93 7.43
C ASP A 157 -9.07 -17.09 6.01
N VAL A 158 -7.79 -16.75 5.79
CA VAL A 158 -7.11 -16.90 4.49
C VAL A 158 -6.97 -18.37 4.10
N ILE A 159 -6.73 -19.26 5.07
CA ILE A 159 -6.67 -20.71 4.84
C ILE A 159 -8.06 -21.23 4.44
N LEU A 160 -9.11 -20.85 5.19
CA LEU A 160 -10.49 -21.24 4.91
C LEU A 160 -10.98 -20.75 3.55
N GLU A 161 -10.62 -19.54 3.12
CA GLU A 161 -10.96 -19.04 1.79
C GLU A 161 -10.27 -19.81 0.67
N ARG A 162 -8.98 -20.13 0.83
CA ARG A 162 -8.23 -20.97 -0.13
C ARG A 162 -8.81 -22.38 -0.24
N GLU A 163 -9.21 -22.98 0.88
CA GLU A 163 -9.85 -24.30 0.90
C GLU A 163 -11.20 -24.26 0.16
N LYS A 164 -12.03 -23.25 0.42
CA LYS A 164 -13.29 -23.03 -0.31
C LYS A 164 -13.07 -22.87 -1.81
N GLU A 165 -12.03 -22.16 -2.23
CA GLU A 165 -11.74 -21.96 -3.65
C GLU A 165 -11.20 -23.24 -4.33
N ILE A 166 -10.35 -24.00 -3.65
CA ILE A 166 -9.92 -25.33 -4.10
C ILE A 166 -11.12 -26.27 -4.24
N GLU A 167 -12.06 -26.25 -3.29
CA GLU A 167 -13.24 -27.09 -3.31
C GLU A 167 -14.20 -26.71 -4.45
N ARG A 168 -14.40 -25.41 -4.72
CA ARG A 168 -15.15 -24.94 -5.89
C ARG A 168 -14.53 -25.42 -7.20
N ARG A 169 -13.20 -25.35 -7.34
CA ARG A 169 -12.47 -25.81 -8.53
C ARG A 169 -12.52 -27.34 -8.70
N LYS A 170 -12.65 -28.10 -7.61
CA LYS A 170 -12.87 -29.56 -7.67
C LYS A 170 -14.30 -29.90 -8.11
N LYS A 171 -15.30 -29.18 -7.60
CA LYS A 171 -16.72 -29.37 -7.98
C LYS A 171 -17.04 -28.92 -9.41
N SER A 172 -16.28 -27.99 -9.99
CA SER A 172 -16.47 -27.55 -11.38
C SER A 172 -15.75 -28.42 -12.43
N ARG A 173 -15.04 -29.48 -12.00
CA ARG A 173 -14.27 -30.39 -12.87
C ARG A 173 -14.82 -31.84 -12.86
N GLY A 174 -15.89 -32.10 -12.13
CA GLY A 174 -16.66 -33.35 -12.16
C GLY A 174 -18.06 -33.07 -12.67
#